data_AF-F4X5Q5-F1
#
_entry.id   AF-F4X5Q5-F1
#
_cell.length_a   1.000
_cell.length_b   1.000
_cell.length_c   1.000
_cell.angle_alpha   90.00
_cell.angle_beta   90.00
_cell.angle_gamma   90.00
#
_symmetry.space_group_name_H-M   'P 1'
#
loop_
_entity.id
_entity.type
_entity.pdbx_description
1 polymer ?
#
loop_
_entity_poly.entity_id
_entity_poly.type
_entity_poly.pdbx_seq_one_letter_code
_entity_poly.pdbx_strand_id
1 'polypeptide(L)'
;MAWFPTNGSKPLVGDNYVLNALNYINELNESFNAEQYKCLERKQEHENQKQEQQECEVSWDTILCWPRTISGTLATIPCFDELNGIPYDNTRKYTSLYKVSYNSH
;
A
#
# COMPACT_ATOMS: atom_id res chain seq x y z
N MET A 1 -5.79 15.26 -26.12
CA MET A 1 -6.66 14.14 -25.69
C MET A 1 -5.73 13.04 -25.23
N ALA A 2 -5.65 12.78 -23.92
CA ALA A 2 -4.81 11.71 -23.41
C ALA A 2 -5.59 10.40 -23.53
N TRP A 3 -5.10 9.49 -24.37
CA TRP A 3 -5.58 8.11 -24.42
C TRP A 3 -4.99 7.36 -23.24
N PHE A 4 -5.84 6.87 -22.34
CA PHE A 4 -5.46 5.86 -21.37
C PHE A 4 -5.67 4.48 -22.01
N PRO A 5 -4.67 3.60 -22.06
CA PRO A 5 -4.87 2.25 -22.54
C PRO A 5 -5.73 1.49 -21.52
N THR A 6 -6.94 1.10 -21.92
CA THR A 6 -7.79 0.18 -21.17
C THR A 6 -7.18 -1.21 -21.27
N ASN A 7 -6.31 -1.58 -20.34
CA ASN A 7 -5.84 -2.95 -20.24
C ASN A 7 -6.25 -3.51 -18.88
N GLY A 8 -7.43 -4.13 -18.86
CA GLY A 8 -8.02 -4.74 -17.66
C GLY A 8 -9.54 -4.63 -17.55
N SER A 9 -10.23 -3.98 -18.49
CA SER A 9 -11.69 -3.84 -18.42
C SER A 9 -12.36 -5.19 -18.66
N LYS A 10 -12.78 -5.83 -17.56
CA LYS A 10 -13.82 -6.87 -17.58
C LYS A 10 -15.02 -6.36 -18.40
N PRO A 11 -15.78 -7.26 -19.06
CA PRO A 11 -16.85 -6.85 -19.97
C PRO A 11 -17.82 -5.91 -19.26
N LEU A 12 -18.02 -4.72 -19.82
CA LEU A 12 -19.01 -3.76 -19.32
C LEU A 12 -20.38 -4.45 -19.31
N VAL A 13 -21.04 -4.47 -18.14
CA VAL A 13 -22.39 -5.03 -18.00
C VAL A 13 -23.38 -3.98 -18.53
N GLY A 14 -23.45 -3.86 -19.86
CA GLY A 14 -24.34 -2.93 -20.56
C GLY A 14 -24.08 -1.43 -20.32
N ASP A 15 -24.93 -0.59 -20.89
CA ASP A 15 -24.82 0.88 -20.89
C ASP A 15 -25.16 1.55 -19.54
N ASN A 16 -25.36 0.77 -18.47
CA ASN A 16 -25.63 1.33 -17.15
C ASN A 16 -24.34 1.84 -16.50
N TYR A 17 -24.03 3.11 -16.76
CA TYR A 17 -22.90 3.83 -16.20
C TYR A 17 -22.79 3.69 -14.66
N VAL A 18 -23.93 3.74 -13.94
CA VAL A 18 -23.95 3.65 -12.47
C VAL A 18 -23.49 2.27 -12.01
N LEU A 19 -23.95 1.20 -12.65
CA LEU A 19 -23.55 -0.17 -12.32
C LEU A 19 -22.05 -0.38 -12.58
N ASN A 20 -21.53 0.13 -13.70
CA ASN A 20 -20.10 0.03 -14.01
C ASN A 20 -19.25 0.80 -12.99
N ALA A 21 -19.69 2.00 -12.57
CA ALA A 21 -19.00 2.77 -11.54
C ALA A 21 -18.99 2.06 -10.17
N LEU A 22 -20.13 1.46 -9.78
CA LEU A 22 -20.22 0.70 -8.52
C LEU A 22 -19.33 -0.54 -8.54
N ASN A 23 -19.30 -1.27 -9.66
CA ASN A 23 -18.42 -2.43 -9.81
C ASN A 23 -16.96 -2.04 -9.68
N TYR A 24 -16.54 -0.95 -10.33
CA TYR A 24 -15.17 -0.44 -10.22
C TYR A 24 -14.82 -0.04 -8.77
N ILE A 25 -15.72 0.64 -8.07
CA ILE A 25 -15.50 1.00 -6.65
C ILE A 25 -15.35 -0.26 -5.79
N ASN A 26 -16.17 -1.29 -6.02
CA ASN A 26 -16.05 -2.55 -5.29
C ASN A 26 -14.70 -3.23 -5.56
N GLU A 27 -14.26 -3.28 -6.82
CA GLU A 27 -12.96 -3.85 -7.19
C GLU A 27 -11.79 -3.11 -6.52
N LEU A 28 -11.83 -1.77 -6.52
CA LEU A 28 -10.83 -0.95 -5.83
C LEU A 28 -10.82 -1.24 -4.32
N ASN A 29 -12.00 -1.34 -3.72
CA ASN A 29 -12.13 -1.60 -2.30
C ASN A 29 -11.62 -3.01 -1.93
N GLU A 30 -11.91 -4.01 -2.75
CA GLU A 30 -11.37 -5.38 -2.59
C GLU A 30 -9.85 -5.40 -2.67
N SER A 31 -9.26 -4.70 -3.66
CA SER A 31 -7.81 -4.61 -3.82
C SER A 31 -7.15 -3.92 -2.63
N PHE A 32 -7.71 -2.79 -2.19
CA PHE A 32 -7.21 -2.04 -1.04
C PHE A 32 -7.24 -2.89 0.23
N ASN A 33 -8.37 -3.55 0.48
CA ASN A 33 -8.55 -4.41 1.64
C ASN A 33 -7.53 -5.57 1.61
N ALA A 34 -7.27 -6.17 0.45
CA ALA A 34 -6.31 -7.26 0.33
C ALA A 34 -4.87 -6.84 0.73
N GLU A 35 -4.41 -5.67 0.31
CA GLU A 35 -3.09 -5.15 0.70
C GLU A 35 -3.02 -4.77 2.18
N GLN A 36 -4.09 -4.18 2.72
CA GLN A 36 -4.19 -3.92 4.15
C GLN A 36 -4.12 -5.22 4.97
N TYR A 37 -4.83 -6.27 4.56
CA TYR A 37 -4.81 -7.56 5.25
C TYR A 37 -3.42 -8.19 5.24
N LYS A 38 -2.71 -8.18 4.10
CA LYS A 38 -1.32 -8.65 4.02
C LYS A 38 -0.40 -7.88 4.96
N CYS A 39 -0.62 -6.58 5.12
CA CYS A 39 0.17 -5.78 6.05
C CYS A 39 -0.08 -6.17 7.51
N LEU A 40 -1.35 -6.45 7.85
CA LEU A 40 -1.73 -6.90 9.18
C LEU A 40 -1.10 -8.26 9.52
N GLU A 41 -1.10 -9.20 8.57
CA GLU A 41 -0.44 -10.50 8.74
C GLU A 41 1.05 -10.33 9.05
N ARG A 42 1.76 -9.50 8.28
CA ARG A 42 3.18 -9.19 8.54
C ARG A 42 3.39 -8.58 9.94
N LYS A 43 2.49 -7.69 10.36
CA LYS A 43 2.56 -7.13 11.71
C LYS A 43 2.48 -8.24 12.77
N GLN A 44 1.53 -9.16 12.63
CA GLN A 44 1.35 -10.30 13.55
C GLN A 44 2.54 -11.26 13.58
N GLU A 45 3.16 -11.53 12.42
CA GLU A 45 4.38 -12.35 12.33
C GLU A 45 5.53 -11.74 13.17
N HIS A 46 5.63 -10.41 13.17
CA HIS A 46 6.65 -9.69 13.92
C HIS A 46 6.33 -9.47 15.39
N GLU A 47 5.06 -9.49 15.81
CA GLU A 47 4.66 -9.38 17.23
C GLU A 47 5.21 -10.55 18.07
N ASN A 48 5.35 -11.74 17.45
CA ASN A 48 5.92 -12.92 18.10
C ASN A 48 7.46 -12.91 18.15
N GLN A 49 8.11 -11.92 17.54
CA GLN A 49 9.56 -11.79 17.51
C GLN A 49 10.03 -10.77 18.55
N LYS A 50 10.91 -11.22 19.46
CA LYS A 50 11.49 -10.37 20.50
C LYS A 50 12.21 -9.17 19.86
N GLN A 51 11.93 -7.96 20.34
CA GLN A 51 12.68 -6.76 19.90
C GLN A 51 14.04 -6.74 20.60
N GLU A 52 15.11 -7.01 19.84
CA GLU A 52 16.49 -6.93 20.34
C GLU A 52 17.08 -5.51 20.18
N GLN A 53 16.47 -4.69 19.33
CA GLN A 53 16.86 -3.30 19.04
C GLN A 53 15.66 -2.37 19.06
N GLN A 54 15.90 -1.06 19.22
CA GLN A 54 14.84 -0.05 19.15
C GLN A 54 14.38 0.12 17.70
N GLU A 55 13.23 -0.46 17.38
CA GLU A 55 12.69 -0.55 16.03
C GLU A 55 11.27 0.03 15.99
N CYS A 56 10.91 0.62 14.86
CA CYS A 56 9.53 0.97 14.57
C CYS A 56 8.80 -0.27 14.05
N GLU A 57 7.57 -0.50 14.54
CA GLU A 57 6.72 -1.60 14.10
C GLU A 57 6.32 -1.47 12.61
N VAL A 58 5.87 -2.59 12.05
CA VAL A 58 5.15 -2.60 10.76
C VAL A 58 3.96 -1.64 10.84
N SER A 59 3.77 -0.83 9.80
CA SER A 59 2.74 0.20 9.77
C SER A 59 2.07 0.30 8.41
N TRP A 60 0.75 0.45 8.41
CA TRP A 60 -0.06 0.70 7.21
C TRP A 60 -0.37 2.19 7.11
N ASP A 61 0.01 2.82 5.99
CA ASP A 61 -0.21 4.27 5.78
C ASP A 61 -1.42 4.58 4.89
N THR A 62 -2.31 3.60 4.69
CA THR A 62 -3.43 3.59 3.72
C THR A 62 -3.05 3.26 2.28
N ILE A 63 -1.78 3.11 1.92
CA ILE A 63 -1.39 2.74 0.55
C ILE A 63 -0.29 1.68 0.54
N LEU A 64 0.69 1.82 1.42
CA LEU A 64 1.87 0.98 1.55
C LEU A 64 1.95 0.36 2.93
N CYS A 65 2.41 -0.89 2.93
CA CYS A 65 2.82 -1.57 4.14
C CYS A 65 4.30 -1.29 4.42
N TRP A 66 4.57 -0.46 5.41
CA TRP A 66 5.91 -0.13 5.80
C TRP A 66 6.53 -1.23 6.67
N PRO A 67 7.75 -1.69 6.33
CA PRO A 67 8.40 -2.76 7.08
C PRO A 67 8.85 -2.28 8.45
N ARG A 68 9.00 -3.23 9.35
CA ARG A 68 9.69 -3.03 10.62
C ARG A 68 11.10 -2.49 10.35
N THR A 69 11.44 -1.37 10.96
CA THR A 69 12.64 -0.59 10.58
C THR A 69 13.39 -0.12 11.83
N ILE A 70 14.71 -0.24 11.81
CA ILE A 70 15.56 0.22 12.93
C ILE A 70 15.45 1.73 13.07
N SER A 71 15.35 2.19 14.30
CA SER A 71 15.25 3.62 14.61
C SER A 71 16.44 4.41 14.04
N GLY A 72 16.16 5.57 13.44
CA GLY A 72 17.20 6.40 12.82
C GLY A 72 17.70 5.89 11.47
N THR A 73 17.10 4.83 10.93
CA THR A 73 17.37 4.34 9.56
C THR A 73 16.19 4.64 8.62
N LEU A 74 16.41 4.38 7.33
CA LEU A 74 15.45 4.66 6.27
C LEU A 74 14.80 3.36 5.81
N ALA A 75 13.46 3.33 5.81
CA ALA A 75 12.72 2.29 5.13
C ALA A 75 12.57 2.68 3.66
N THR A 76 12.84 1.74 2.75
CA THR A 76 12.77 1.98 1.32
C THR A 76 11.90 0.92 0.66
N ILE A 77 10.87 1.35 -0.10
CA ILE A 77 9.94 0.47 -0.82
C ILE A 77 9.95 0.88 -2.30
N PRO A 78 9.93 -0.07 -3.25
CA PRO A 78 9.77 0.27 -4.67
C PRO A 78 8.47 1.04 -4.91
N CYS A 79 8.50 1.95 -5.89
CA CYS A 79 7.26 2.57 -6.37
C CYS A 79 6.34 1.50 -6.99
N PHE A 80 5.04 1.79 -7.02
CA PHE A 80 4.11 1.03 -7.85
C PHE A 80 4.52 1.09 -9.33
N ASP A 81 4.12 0.11 -10.11
CA ASP A 81 4.12 0.26 -11.57
C ASP A 81 2.96 1.18 -11.99
N GLU A 82 1.80 1.00 -11.35
CA GLU A 82 0.60 1.81 -11.50
C GLU A 82 -0.19 1.86 -10.18
N LEU A 83 -0.77 3.01 -9.86
CA LEU A 83 -1.74 3.17 -8.77
C LEU A 83 -2.97 3.90 -9.30
N ASN A 84 -4.14 3.24 -9.28
CA ASN A 84 -5.41 3.78 -9.76
C ASN A 84 -5.37 4.31 -11.21
N GLY A 85 -4.72 3.60 -12.14
CA GLY A 85 -4.58 4.04 -13.53
C GLY A 85 -3.48 5.08 -13.77
N ILE A 86 -2.72 5.45 -12.74
CA ILE A 86 -1.60 6.40 -12.85
C ILE A 86 -0.29 5.62 -12.83
N PRO A 87 0.50 5.62 -13.91
CA PRO A 87 1.79 4.94 -13.95
C PRO A 87 2.83 5.72 -13.15
N TYR A 88 3.70 5.00 -12.44
CA TYR A 88 4.82 5.58 -11.68
C TYR A 88 6.15 5.13 -12.27
N ASP A 89 7.18 5.96 -12.08
CA ASP A 89 8.56 5.60 -12.42
C ASP A 89 9.08 4.58 -11.40
N ASN A 90 8.90 3.30 -11.71
CA ASN A 90 9.31 2.15 -10.90
C ASN A 90 10.83 2.00 -10.76
N THR A 91 11.63 2.80 -11.48
CA THR A 91 13.08 2.86 -11.29
C THR A 91 13.46 3.65 -10.03
N ARG A 92 12.52 4.43 -9.47
CA ARG A 92 12.68 5.19 -8.23
C ARG A 92 12.18 4.40 -7.03
N LYS A 93 12.61 4.85 -5.83
CA LYS A 93 12.17 4.27 -4.56
C LYS A 93 11.62 5.35 -3.64
N TYR A 94 10.52 5.06 -2.96
CA TYR A 94 10.02 5.92 -1.88
C TYR A 94 10.78 5.61 -0.59
N THR A 95 11.08 6.66 0.15
CA THR A 95 11.89 6.60 1.37
C THR A 95 11.14 7.29 2.49
N SER A 96 10.95 6.60 3.61
CA SER A 96 10.38 7.18 4.83
C SER A 96 11.42 7.16 5.96
N LEU A 97 11.52 8.28 6.68
CA LEU A 97 12.43 8.43 7.81
C LEU A 97 11.69 8.14 9.11
N TYR A 98 12.11 7.07 9.78
CA TYR A 98 11.55 6.66 11.06
C TYR A 98 12.26 7.36 12.22
N LYS A 99 11.51 8.24 12.90
CA LYS A 99 11.95 8.93 14.12
C LYS A 99 11.45 8.18 15.35
N VAL A 100 12.29 8.11 16.37
CA VAL A 100 11.88 7.65 17.70
C VAL A 100 10.93 8.70 18.29
N SER A 101 9.70 8.31 18.60
CA SER A 101 8.86 9.06 19.53
C SER A 101 9.12 8.51 20.92
N TYR A 102 9.88 9.24 21.74
CA TYR A 102 9.98 8.91 23.15
C TYR A 102 8.59 9.13 23.77
N ASN A 103 7.91 8.07 24.17
CA ASN A 103 6.85 8.20 25.17
C ASN A 103 7.54 8.55 26.48
N SER A 104 7.63 9.85 26.78
CA SER A 104 7.93 10.30 28.14
C SER A 104 6.80 9.80 29.04
N HIS A 105 7.21 9.08 30.07
CA HIS A 105 6.39 8.47 31.13
C HIS A 105 5.40 9.47 31.75
#